data_AF-A0A7X6FPI2-F1
#
_entry.id   AF-A0A7X6FPI2-F1
#
_cell.length_a   1.000
_cell.length_b   1.000
_cell.length_c   1.000
_cell.angle_alpha   90.00
_cell.angle_beta   90.00
_cell.angle_gamma   90.00
#
_symmetry.space_group_name_H-M   'P 1'
#
loop_
_entity.id
_entity.type
_entity.pdbx_description
1 polymer ?
#
loop_
_entity_poly.entity_id
_entity_poly.type
_entity_poly.pdbx_seq_one_letter_code
_entity_poly.pdbx_strand_id
1 'polypeptide(L)'
;MSHAHAAYLISPYPPQIKLQPLNGLDATSLAEFLDYTAVDSIRFDANHTLYFDDEGLHDGIDHYFTLEGHSDPLVGKLLIIANSSNAPLIQMKEVANRFKLYRPVIDPVMKSSRAIIDDLVLFTNTVDRFEARIASFDIDVIDQKDPFA
;
A
#
# COMPACT_ATOMS: atom_id res chain seq x y z
N MET A 1 27.11 17.98 -3.08
CA MET A 1 26.30 17.92 -1.85
C MET A 1 24.89 17.55 -2.28
N SER A 2 24.43 16.32 -2.02
CA SER A 2 23.08 15.92 -2.41
C SER A 2 22.09 16.56 -1.46
N HIS A 3 21.19 17.39 -1.98
CA HIS A 3 20.05 17.86 -1.20
C HIS A 3 19.17 16.66 -0.87
N ALA A 4 18.72 16.58 0.39
CA ALA A 4 17.78 15.56 0.80
C ALA A 4 16.48 15.80 0.03
N HIS A 5 16.04 14.79 -0.73
CA HIS A 5 14.75 14.86 -1.43
C HIS A 5 13.70 14.29 -0.49
N ALA A 6 12.59 14.99 -0.33
CA ALA A 6 11.42 14.41 0.30
C ALA A 6 10.96 13.23 -0.55
N ALA A 7 10.82 12.07 0.09
CA ALA A 7 10.26 10.90 -0.53
C ALA A 7 9.16 10.31 0.33
N TYR A 8 8.11 9.82 -0.32
CA TYR A 8 6.96 9.24 0.34
C TYR A 8 6.96 7.74 0.06
N LEU A 9 7.20 6.94 1.08
CA LEU A 9 7.14 5.49 1.02
C LEU A 9 5.72 5.03 1.39
N ILE A 10 5.04 4.39 0.46
CA ILE A 10 3.74 3.77 0.68
C ILE A 10 3.98 2.27 0.80
N SER A 11 3.61 1.68 1.95
CA SER A 11 3.74 0.24 2.19
C SER A 11 2.38 -0.44 2.13
N PRO A 12 2.27 -1.61 1.50
CA PRO A 12 1.06 -2.41 1.53
C PRO A 12 0.84 -3.10 2.87
N TYR A 13 1.89 -3.37 3.66
CA TYR A 13 1.78 -4.09 4.95
C TYR A 13 2.70 -3.47 6.03
N PRO A 14 2.16 -2.90 7.12
CA PRO A 14 0.78 -2.41 7.24
C PRO A 14 0.49 -1.32 6.18
N PRO A 15 -0.79 -1.06 5.85
CA PRO A 15 -1.15 -0.08 4.82
C PRO A 15 -0.86 1.33 5.31
N GLN A 16 0.27 1.90 4.92
CA GLN A 16 0.70 3.19 5.46
C GLN A 16 1.52 4.01 4.48
N ILE A 17 1.51 5.33 4.65
CA ILE A 17 2.43 6.26 4.01
C ILE A 17 3.33 6.91 5.06
N LYS A 18 4.62 7.00 4.73
CA LYS A 18 5.66 7.62 5.57
C LYS A 18 6.53 8.54 4.74
N LEU A 19 6.96 9.64 5.34
CA LEU A 19 8.05 10.44 4.81
C LEU A 19 9.38 9.71 5.08
N GLN A 20 10.16 9.51 4.04
CA GLN A 20 11.41 8.77 4.05
C GLN A 20 12.54 9.71 3.58
N PRO A 21 13.56 9.96 4.41
CA PRO A 21 14.76 10.64 3.97
C PRO A 21 15.52 9.75 2.97
N LEU A 22 15.78 10.27 1.76
CA LEU A 22 16.67 9.61 0.80
C LEU A 22 18.01 10.33 0.77
N ASN A 23 19.05 9.67 1.26
CA ASN A 23 20.42 10.18 1.23
C ASN A 23 21.12 9.64 -0.02
N GLY A 24 21.07 10.40 -1.12
CA GLY A 24 21.91 10.17 -2.30
C GLY A 24 21.65 8.85 -3.02
N LEU A 25 20.38 8.50 -3.26
CA LEU A 25 20.02 7.28 -3.99
C LEU A 25 20.04 7.49 -5.51
N ASP A 26 20.69 6.58 -6.23
CA ASP A 26 20.54 6.35 -7.67
C ASP A 26 19.52 5.21 -7.94
N ALA A 27 19.18 4.95 -9.21
CA ALA A 27 18.13 3.98 -9.56
C ALA A 27 18.42 2.54 -9.06
N THR A 28 19.68 2.10 -9.09
CA THR A 28 20.08 0.78 -8.57
C THR A 28 19.84 0.69 -7.07
N SER A 29 20.17 1.77 -6.35
CA SER A 29 19.90 1.85 -4.91
C SER A 29 18.41 1.99 -4.56
N LEU A 30 17.54 2.37 -5.51
CA LEU A 30 16.08 2.38 -5.30
C LEU A 30 15.48 0.98 -5.32
N ALA A 31 15.92 0.12 -6.24
CA ALA A 31 15.49 -1.27 -6.29
C ALA A 31 15.87 -2.02 -5.00
N GLU A 32 17.13 -1.86 -4.55
CA GLU A 32 17.58 -2.39 -3.26
C GLU A 32 16.80 -1.82 -2.08
N PHE A 33 16.50 -0.51 -2.09
CA PHE A 33 15.73 0.14 -1.04
C PHE A 33 14.29 -0.40 -0.95
N LEU A 34 13.68 -0.70 -2.09
CA LEU A 34 12.31 -1.22 -2.15
C LEU A 34 12.23 -2.74 -1.97
N ASP A 35 13.36 -3.43 -2.05
CA ASP A 35 13.49 -4.89 -2.04
C ASP A 35 12.97 -5.54 -3.33
N TYR A 36 13.31 -4.94 -4.49
CA TYR A 36 12.94 -5.40 -5.84
C TYR A 36 14.15 -5.69 -6.70
N THR A 37 13.95 -6.57 -7.69
CA THR A 37 14.93 -6.89 -8.73
C THR A 37 15.08 -5.74 -9.71
N ALA A 38 13.97 -5.10 -10.06
CA ALA A 38 13.90 -3.96 -10.97
C ALA A 38 12.79 -3.00 -10.51
N VAL A 39 12.93 -1.73 -10.87
CA VAL A 39 11.91 -0.70 -10.63
C VAL A 39 11.58 -0.01 -11.94
N ASP A 40 10.30 0.27 -12.14
CA ASP A 40 9.84 1.17 -13.19
C ASP A 40 9.30 2.47 -12.55
N SER A 41 9.03 3.48 -13.37
CA SER A 41 8.58 4.78 -12.90
C SER A 41 7.55 5.43 -13.82
N ILE A 42 6.59 6.09 -13.20
CA ILE A 42 5.62 6.95 -13.89
C ILE A 42 5.57 8.33 -13.26
N ARG A 43 5.11 9.31 -14.04
CA ARG A 43 4.90 10.66 -13.53
C ARG A 43 3.75 10.66 -12.52
N PHE A 44 4.01 11.07 -11.27
CA PHE A 44 2.96 11.21 -10.26
C PHE A 44 2.20 12.53 -10.43
N ASP A 45 2.94 13.63 -10.61
CA ASP A 45 2.41 14.96 -10.89
C ASP A 45 3.44 15.82 -11.64
N ALA A 46 3.30 17.16 -11.62
CA ALA A 46 4.21 18.05 -12.30
C ALA A 46 5.67 17.99 -11.79
N ASN A 47 5.86 17.71 -10.49
CA ASN A 47 7.11 17.86 -9.76
C ASN A 47 7.59 16.55 -9.09
N HIS A 48 6.83 15.45 -9.20
CA HIS A 48 7.13 14.19 -8.53
C HIS A 48 7.02 13.00 -9.48
N THR A 49 7.87 12.00 -9.21
CA THR A 49 7.91 10.71 -9.91
C THR A 49 7.58 9.60 -8.93
N LEU A 50 6.76 8.65 -9.37
CA LEU A 50 6.39 7.45 -8.65
C LEU A 50 7.21 6.27 -9.17
N TYR A 51 7.85 5.54 -8.28
CA TYR A 51 8.60 4.31 -8.52
C TYR A 51 7.87 3.12 -7.92
N PHE A 52 7.87 2.01 -8.63
CA PHE A 52 7.17 0.78 -8.27
C PHE A 52 7.90 -0.46 -8.83
N ASP A 53 7.46 -1.64 -8.41
CA ASP A 53 8.01 -2.93 -8.87
C ASP A 53 7.64 -3.20 -10.34
N ASP A 54 8.65 -3.33 -11.21
CA ASP A 54 8.49 -3.58 -12.66
C ASP A 54 7.98 -5.01 -12.95
N GLU A 55 8.39 -5.98 -12.14
CA GLU A 55 8.08 -7.40 -12.35
C GLU A 55 6.93 -7.89 -11.47
N GLY A 56 6.35 -7.01 -10.65
CA GLY A 56 5.49 -7.44 -9.56
C GLY A 56 4.11 -7.95 -9.99
N LEU A 57 3.62 -7.62 -11.19
CA LEU A 57 2.33 -8.11 -11.67
C LEU A 57 2.44 -9.54 -12.21
N HIS A 58 2.32 -10.51 -11.31
CA HIS A 58 2.32 -11.93 -11.64
C HIS A 58 1.21 -12.70 -10.90
N ASP A 59 1.00 -13.96 -11.27
CA ASP A 59 0.05 -14.83 -10.55
C ASP A 59 0.48 -15.00 -9.09
N GLY A 60 -0.46 -14.84 -8.17
CA GLY A 60 -0.23 -15.01 -6.73
C GLY A 60 0.10 -13.75 -5.94
N ILE A 61 0.00 -12.55 -6.54
CA ILE A 61 0.06 -11.28 -5.78
C ILE A 61 -0.99 -11.26 -4.67
N ASP A 62 -0.61 -10.70 -3.52
CA ASP A 62 -1.45 -10.60 -2.33
C ASP A 62 -2.04 -9.19 -2.11
N HIS A 63 -1.69 -8.24 -2.97
CA HIS A 63 -2.23 -6.89 -2.98
C HIS A 63 -2.01 -6.21 -4.34
N TYR A 64 -2.73 -5.11 -4.56
CA TYR A 64 -2.41 -4.14 -5.58
C TYR A 64 -2.96 -2.77 -5.22
N PHE A 65 -2.35 -1.73 -5.76
CA PHE A 65 -2.80 -0.35 -5.68
C PHE A 65 -3.42 0.07 -7.01
N THR A 66 -4.46 0.88 -6.95
CA THR A 66 -4.88 1.70 -8.08
C THR A 66 -4.48 3.15 -7.83
N LEU A 67 -3.96 3.82 -8.83
CA LEU A 67 -3.65 5.26 -8.81
C LEU A 67 -4.69 6.03 -9.63
N GLU A 68 -5.22 7.12 -9.09
CA GLU A 68 -6.15 7.99 -9.81
C GLU A 68 -5.56 8.47 -11.16
N GLY A 69 -6.29 8.21 -12.25
CA GLY A 69 -5.89 8.60 -13.60
C GLY A 69 -4.90 7.65 -14.29
N HIS A 70 -4.49 6.57 -13.63
CA HIS A 70 -3.65 5.52 -14.22
C HIS A 70 -4.45 4.22 -14.38
N SER A 71 -4.33 3.56 -15.54
CA SER A 71 -5.12 2.37 -15.86
C SER A 71 -4.61 1.12 -15.17
N ASP A 72 -3.29 1.01 -15.03
CA ASP A 72 -2.64 -0.24 -14.68
C ASP A 72 -2.49 -0.32 -13.15
N PRO A 73 -2.73 -1.49 -12.54
CA PRO A 73 -2.49 -1.67 -11.12
C PRO A 73 -0.99 -1.60 -10.83
N LEU A 74 -0.65 -1.16 -9.63
CA LEU A 74 0.73 -1.15 -9.13
C LEU A 74 0.83 -2.13 -7.97
N VAL A 75 1.98 -2.73 -7.75
CA VAL A 75 2.20 -3.66 -6.65
C VAL A 75 3.50 -3.37 -5.92
N GLY A 76 3.66 -4.02 -4.78
CA GLY A 76 4.76 -3.74 -3.87
C GLY A 76 4.57 -2.42 -3.11
N LYS A 77 5.61 -2.03 -2.40
CA LYS A 77 5.83 -0.70 -1.88
C LYS A 77 6.00 0.27 -3.04
N LEU A 78 5.44 1.44 -2.87
CA LEU A 78 5.52 2.53 -3.83
C LEU A 78 6.37 3.64 -3.23
N LEU A 79 7.18 4.30 -4.05
CA LEU A 79 8.03 5.41 -3.62
C LEU A 79 7.81 6.62 -4.50
N ILE A 80 7.39 7.73 -3.91
CA ILE A 80 7.23 9.00 -4.64
C ILE A 80 8.40 9.90 -4.26
N ILE A 81 9.13 10.40 -5.25
CA ILE A 81 10.30 11.26 -5.05
C ILE A 81 10.07 12.60 -5.75
N ALA A 82 10.44 13.68 -5.07
CA ALA A 82 10.55 15.00 -5.68
C ALA A 82 11.59 15.01 -6.83
N ASN A 83 11.22 15.54 -7.99
CA ASN A 83 12.09 15.62 -9.17
C ASN A 83 13.23 16.64 -9.01
N SER A 84 13.13 17.53 -8.03
CA SER A 84 14.18 18.48 -7.67
C SER A 84 14.08 18.87 -6.20
N SER A 85 15.15 19.40 -5.63
CA SER A 85 15.16 19.91 -4.26
C SER A 85 14.23 21.10 -4.02
N ASN A 86 13.77 21.77 -5.08
CA ASN A 86 12.85 22.90 -5.00
C ASN A 86 11.39 22.49 -5.23
N ALA A 87 11.12 21.19 -5.45
CA ALA A 87 9.76 20.70 -5.60
C ALA A 87 8.96 20.97 -4.32
N PRO A 88 7.67 21.36 -4.45
CA PRO A 88 6.83 21.58 -3.29
C PRO A 88 6.56 20.26 -2.57
N LEU A 89 6.61 20.27 -1.23
CA LEU A 89 6.15 19.13 -0.43
C LEU A 89 4.64 18.94 -0.63
N ILE A 90 4.23 17.70 -0.87
CA ILE A 90 2.83 17.29 -0.87
C ILE A 90 2.45 16.84 0.54
N GLN A 91 1.23 17.14 0.97
CA GLN A 91 0.71 16.55 2.21
C GLN A 91 0.52 15.04 2.02
N MET A 92 1.04 14.23 2.95
CA MET A 92 0.91 12.77 2.89
C MET A 92 -0.55 12.29 2.74
N LYS A 93 -1.50 13.01 3.34
CA LYS A 93 -2.94 12.72 3.19
C LYS A 93 -3.43 12.92 1.75
N GLU A 94 -2.96 13.96 1.07
CA GLU A 94 -3.29 14.21 -0.34
C GLU A 94 -2.70 13.11 -1.23
N VAL A 95 -1.46 12.70 -0.97
CA VAL A 95 -0.84 11.56 -1.65
C VAL A 95 -1.66 10.28 -1.44
N ALA A 96 -1.96 9.93 -0.18
CA ALA A 96 -2.70 8.72 0.17
C ALA A 96 -4.09 8.66 -0.51
N ASN A 97 -4.80 9.80 -0.59
CA ASN A 97 -6.13 9.87 -1.21
C ASN A 97 -6.13 9.56 -2.72
N ARG A 98 -4.97 9.67 -3.41
CA ARG A 98 -4.85 9.33 -4.83
C ARG A 98 -4.71 7.82 -5.07
N PHE A 99 -4.48 7.04 -4.01
CA PHE A 99 -4.35 5.60 -4.09
C PHE A 99 -5.53 4.89 -3.44
N LYS A 100 -5.84 3.69 -3.94
CA LYS A 100 -6.64 2.70 -3.22
C LYS A 100 -5.87 1.40 -3.17
N LEU A 101 -5.73 0.81 -1.99
CA LEU A 101 -5.12 -0.49 -1.80
C LEU A 101 -6.20 -1.56 -1.79
N TYR A 102 -5.98 -2.63 -2.54
CA TYR A 102 -6.83 -3.81 -2.59
C TYR A 102 -6.05 -5.05 -2.18
N ARG A 103 -6.73 -5.98 -1.49
CA ARG A 103 -6.19 -7.31 -1.14
C ARG A 103 -7.26 -8.38 -1.25
N PRO A 104 -6.90 -9.64 -1.57
CA PRO A 104 -7.79 -10.76 -1.36
C PRO A 104 -7.98 -10.98 0.14
N VAL A 105 -9.23 -11.20 0.54
CA VAL A 105 -9.60 -11.60 1.90
C VAL A 105 -10.44 -12.87 1.83
N ILE A 106 -10.28 -13.71 2.84
CA ILE A 106 -11.00 -14.98 2.98
C ILE A 106 -11.89 -14.85 4.21
N ASP A 107 -13.19 -14.69 3.98
CA ASP A 107 -14.16 -14.52 5.05
C ASP A 107 -14.73 -15.90 5.47
N PRO A 108 -14.77 -16.23 6.77
CA PRO A 108 -15.48 -17.40 7.25
C PRO A 108 -16.99 -17.19 7.18
N VAL A 109 -17.71 -18.11 6.55
CA VAL A 109 -19.18 -18.14 6.56
C VAL A 109 -19.63 -18.98 7.75
N MET A 110 -20.37 -18.35 8.66
CA MET A 110 -20.86 -18.98 9.89
C MET A 110 -22.23 -19.61 9.67
N LYS A 111 -22.42 -20.82 10.19
CA LYS A 111 -23.72 -21.47 10.30
C LYS A 111 -24.09 -21.61 11.76
N SER A 112 -25.25 -21.07 12.10
CA SER A 112 -25.82 -21.17 13.44
C SER A 112 -26.86 -22.28 13.49
N SER A 113 -26.83 -23.09 14.55
CA SER A 113 -27.88 -24.05 14.83
C SER A 113 -28.41 -23.87 16.25
N ARG A 114 -29.71 -24.16 16.42
CA ARG A 114 -30.39 -24.11 17.70
C ARG A 114 -30.95 -25.49 18.00
N ALA A 115 -30.62 -26.03 19.15
CA ALA A 115 -31.21 -27.26 19.66
C ALA A 115 -31.90 -26.99 21.00
N ILE A 116 -33.02 -27.67 21.24
CA ILE A 116 -33.69 -27.68 22.54
C ILE A 116 -33.59 -29.13 23.04
N ILE A 117 -32.98 -29.31 24.20
CA ILE A 117 -32.83 -30.62 24.85
C ILE A 117 -33.39 -30.44 26.26
N ASP A 118 -34.55 -31.06 26.52
CA ASP A 118 -35.37 -30.81 27.71
C ASP A 118 -35.67 -29.30 27.86
N ASP A 119 -35.25 -28.69 28.98
CA ASP A 119 -35.39 -27.25 29.24
C ASP A 119 -34.17 -26.42 28.81
N LEU A 120 -33.16 -27.03 28.19
CA LEU A 120 -31.92 -26.37 27.75
C LEU A 120 -32.02 -25.94 26.29
N VAL A 121 -31.73 -24.66 26.02
CA VAL A 121 -31.53 -24.15 24.66
C VAL A 121 -30.04 -24.03 24.36
N LEU A 122 -29.55 -24.81 23.41
CA LEU A 122 -28.17 -24.75 22.92
C LEU A 122 -28.11 -23.96 21.61
N PHE A 123 -27.19 -23.00 21.54
CA PHE A 123 -26.82 -22.30 20.31
C PHE A 123 -25.39 -22.71 19.96
N THR A 124 -25.20 -23.26 18.77
CA THR A 124 -23.86 -23.56 18.25
C THR A 124 -23.61 -22.75 16.99
N ASN A 125 -22.37 -22.30 16.83
CA ASN A 125 -21.88 -21.66 15.62
C ASN A 125 -20.73 -22.50 15.08
N THR A 126 -20.77 -22.83 13.80
CA THR A 126 -19.71 -23.55 13.10
C THR A 126 -19.27 -22.75 11.87
N VAL A 127 -17.98 -22.81 11.51
CA VAL A 127 -17.54 -22.37 10.19
C VAL A 127 -18.03 -23.39 9.18
N ASP A 128 -18.88 -22.96 8.27
CA ASP A 128 -19.49 -23.81 7.24
C ASP A 128 -18.60 -23.88 6.00
N ARG A 129 -18.09 -22.72 5.57
CA ARG A 129 -17.21 -22.56 4.40
C ARG A 129 -16.44 -21.25 4.48
N PHE A 130 -15.58 -21.01 3.49
CA PHE A 130 -14.89 -19.75 3.28
C PHE A 130 -15.30 -19.11 1.95
N GLU A 131 -15.41 -17.80 1.92
CA GLU A 131 -15.65 -17.01 0.71
C GLU A 131 -14.49 -16.06 0.47
N ALA A 132 -13.96 -16.06 -0.76
CA ALA A 132 -12.91 -15.13 -1.17
C ALA A 132 -13.53 -13.90 -1.82
N ARG A 133 -13.02 -12.72 -1.49
CA ARG A 133 -13.35 -11.46 -2.17
C ARG A 133 -12.15 -10.52 -2.21
N ILE A 134 -12.23 -9.51 -3.05
CA ILE A 134 -11.30 -8.39 -3.02
C ILE A 134 -11.87 -7.30 -2.09
N ALA A 135 -11.04 -6.82 -1.17
CA ALA A 135 -11.39 -5.77 -0.22
C ALA A 135 -10.48 -4.56 -0.40
N SER A 136 -11.01 -3.36 -0.23
CA SER A 136 -10.22 -2.13 -0.16
C SER A 136 -9.74 -1.84 1.27
N PHE A 137 -8.56 -1.26 1.40
CA PHE A 137 -7.95 -0.86 2.66
C PHE A 137 -7.52 0.60 2.60
N ASP A 138 -7.78 1.34 3.67
CA ASP A 138 -7.28 2.71 3.83
C ASP A 138 -5.77 2.70 4.09
N ILE A 139 -5.09 3.74 3.60
CA ILE A 139 -3.64 3.93 3.79
C ILE A 139 -3.46 4.93 4.94
N ASP A 140 -2.91 4.45 6.05
CA ASP A 140 -2.69 5.27 7.25
C ASP A 140 -1.53 6.25 7.05
N VAL A 141 -1.73 7.50 7.43
CA VAL A 141 -0.65 8.51 7.45
C VAL A 141 0.13 8.38 8.75
N ILE A 142 1.40 8.03 8.66
CA ILE A 142 2.27 7.95 9.83
C ILE A 142 3.08 9.24 9.91
N ASP A 143 2.62 10.13 10.77
CA ASP A 143 3.27 11.41 11.03
C ASP A 143 4.58 11.15 11.77
N GLN A 144 5.70 11.37 11.07
CA GLN A 144 7.02 11.43 11.70
C GLN A 144 7.32 12.91 11.92
N LYS A 145 7.95 13.25 13.07
CA LYS A 145 8.52 14.59 13.26
C LYS A 145 9.30 14.96 12.00
N ASP A 146 9.02 16.14 11.45
CA ASP A 146 9.63 16.63 10.20
C ASP A 146 11.12 16.29 10.18
N PRO A 147 11.57 15.38 9.28
CA PRO A 147 12.97 14.98 9.19
C PRO A 147 13.86 16.11 8.63
N PHE A 148 13.26 17.22 8.19
CA PHE A 148 13.93 18.41 7.71
C PHE A 148 13.88 19.59 8.70
N ALA A 149 13.28 19.40 9.89
CA ALA A 149 13.27 20.40 10.98
C ALA A 149 14.58 20.46 11.75
#